data_AF-A0A847X714-F1
#
_entry.id   AF-A0A847X714-F1
#
_cell.length_a   1.000
_cell.length_b   1.000
_cell.length_c   1.000
_cell.angle_alpha   90.00
_cell.angle_beta   90.00
_cell.angle_gamma   90.00
#
_symmetry.space_group_name_H-M   'P 1'
#
loop_
_entity.id
_entity.type
_entity.pdbx_description
1 polymer ?
#
loop_
_entity_poly.entity_id
_entity_poly.type
_entity_poly.pdbx_seq_one_letter_code
_entity_poly.pdbx_strand_id
1 'polypeptide(L)' 'MALPWGVKVDVEPANAEEVDTFMNGIVDEDIEISDGRKVKVLKSGLKQKNDQNILIFRYQLQ' A
#
# COMPACT_ATOMS: atom_id res chain seq x y z
N MET A 1 1.40 -10.36 -17.89
CA MET A 1 0.94 -9.95 -16.54
C MET A 1 2.17 -9.55 -15.75
N ALA A 2 2.25 -8.30 -15.30
CA ALA A 2 3.39 -7.84 -14.51
C ALA A 2 3.46 -8.61 -13.18
N LEU A 3 4.67 -8.87 -12.69
CA LEU A 3 4.87 -9.48 -11.38
C LEU A 3 4.37 -8.51 -10.30
N PRO A 4 3.73 -9.01 -9.23
CA PRO A 4 3.30 -8.16 -8.13
C PRO A 4 4.51 -7.51 -7.46
N TRP A 5 4.48 -6.19 -7.34
CA TRP A 5 5.54 -5.40 -6.72
C TRP A 5 5.23 -5.14 -5.25
N GLY A 6 6.20 -5.39 -4.39
CA GLY A 6 6.13 -5.11 -2.96
C GLY A 6 6.83 -3.80 -2.63
N VAL A 7 6.12 -2.87 -1.99
CA VAL A 7 6.65 -1.57 -1.56
C VAL A 7 6.72 -1.57 -0.04
N LYS A 8 7.76 -0.90 0.48
CA LYS A 8 7.91 -0.58 1.90
C LYS A 8 8.09 0.92 2.01
N VAL A 9 7.25 1.55 2.83
CA VAL A 9 7.29 3.00 3.06
C VAL A 9 7.29 3.24 4.55
N ASP A 10 8.20 4.09 5.02
CA ASP A 10 8.19 4.56 6.39
C ASP A 10 7.03 5.56 6.57
N VAL A 11 6.23 5.32 7.60
CA VAL A 11 5.06 6.12 7.96
C VAL A 11 5.30 6.70 9.33
N GLU A 12 5.02 7.99 9.48
CA GLU A 12 5.08 8.64 10.78
C GLU A 12 4.07 8.02 11.74
N PRO A 13 4.40 7.87 13.04
CA PRO A 13 3.50 7.24 14.00
C PRO A 13 2.13 7.91 14.12
N ALA A 14 2.08 9.24 13.96
CA ALA A 14 0.84 9.99 14.00
C ALA A 14 -0.16 9.60 12.89
N ASN A 15 0.34 9.14 11.74
CA ASN A 15 -0.48 8.85 10.56
C ASN A 15 -0.67 7.34 10.32
N ALA A 16 -0.08 6.50 11.16
CA ALA A 16 -0.02 5.05 10.94
C ALA A 16 -1.41 4.40 10.86
N GLU A 17 -2.33 4.80 11.73
CA GLU A 17 -3.68 4.25 11.83
C GLU A 17 -4.56 4.66 10.64
N GLU A 18 -4.49 5.93 10.24
CA GLU A 18 -5.20 6.46 9.07
C GLU A 18 -4.69 5.81 7.78
N VAL A 19 -3.36 5.67 7.65
CA VAL A 19 -2.74 5.03 6.49
C VAL A 19 -3.12 3.55 6.42
N ASP A 20 -3.11 2.80 7.53
CA ASP A 20 -3.54 1.40 7.53
C ASP A 20 -5.02 1.27 7.13
N THR A 21 -5.88 2.13 7.67
CA THR A 21 -7.32 2.15 7.35
C THR A 21 -7.57 2.45 5.88
N PHE A 22 -6.93 3.49 5.34
CA PHE A 22 -7.05 3.86 3.94
C PHE A 22 -6.52 2.75 3.02
N MET A 23 -5.32 2.23 3.33
CA MET A 23 -4.67 1.20 2.52
C MET A 23 -5.46 -0.11 2.52
N ASN A 24 -6.12 -0.47 3.63
CA ASN A 24 -7.02 -1.63 3.70
C ASN A 24 -8.34 -1.40 2.95
N GLY A 25 -8.84 -0.17 2.89
CA GLY A 25 -10.03 0.18 2.11
C GLY A 25 -9.81 0.03 0.61
N ILE A 26 -8.61 0.34 0.12
CA ILE A 26 -8.25 0.24 -1.30
C ILE A 26 -7.68 -1.13 -1.69
N VAL A 27 -7.55 -2.08 -0.75
CA VAL A 27 -7.19 -3.47 -1.10
C VAL A 27 -8.26 -4.03 -2.03
N ASP A 28 -7.81 -4.71 -3.07
CA ASP A 28 -8.62 -5.24 -4.16
C ASP A 28 -9.31 -4.19 -5.06
N GLU A 29 -9.08 -2.90 -4.84
CA GLU A 29 -9.54 -1.85 -5.76
C GLU A 29 -8.58 -1.65 -6.94
N ASP A 30 -9.16 -1.29 -8.09
CA ASP A 30 -8.42 -0.88 -9.28
C ASP A 30 -8.20 0.64 -9.25
N ILE A 31 -6.96 1.05 -8.98
CA ILE A 31 -6.54 2.44 -8.89
C ILE A 31 -5.91 2.85 -10.21
N GLU A 32 -6.44 3.90 -10.83
CA GLU A 32 -5.83 4.50 -12.01
C GLU A 32 -4.71 5.47 -11.60
N ILE A 33 -3.49 5.21 -12.05
CA ILE A 33 -2.34 6.08 -11.85
C ILE A 33 -2.32 7.12 -12.98
N SER A 34 -1.75 8.30 -12.72
CA SER A 34 -1.59 9.42 -13.65
C SER A 34 -1.02 9.08 -15.05
N ASP A 35 -0.35 7.93 -15.20
CA ASP A 35 0.15 7.41 -16.49
C ASP A 35 -0.93 6.68 -17.32
N GLY A 36 -2.19 6.68 -16.86
CA GLY A 36 -3.33 5.98 -17.47
C GLY A 36 -3.35 4.47 -17.23
N ARG A 37 -2.46 3.96 -16.38
CA ARG A 37 -2.36 2.53 -16.04
C ARG A 37 -3.17 2.23 -14.80
N LYS A 38 -3.82 1.06 -14.79
CA LYS A 38 -4.53 0.56 -13.61
C LYS A 38 -3.61 -0.32 -12.79
N VAL A 39 -3.57 -0.07 -11.50
CA VAL A 39 -2.93 -0.95 -10.52
C VAL A 39 -3.99 -1.52 -9.60
N LYS A 40 -3.87 -2.80 -9.32
CA LYS A 40 -4.67 -3.45 -8.29
C LYS A 40 -3.82 -3.62 -7.04
N VAL A 41 -4.27 -3.10 -5.91
CA VAL A 41 -3.64 -3.37 -4.62
C VAL A 41 -4.05 -4.76 -4.17
N LEU A 42 -3.09 -5.65 -3.95
CA LEU A 42 -3.35 -7.05 -3.60
C LEU A 42 -3.34 -7.29 -2.09
N LYS A 43 -2.50 -6.53 -1.37
CA LYS A 43 -2.34 -6.68 0.06
C LYS A 43 -1.74 -5.41 0.63
N SER A 44 -2.24 -4.99 1.78
CA SER A 44 -1.64 -3.96 2.61
C SER A 44 -1.34 -4.53 4.00
N GLY A 45 -0.48 -3.86 4.75
CA GLY A 45 -0.24 -4.17 6.15
C GLY A 45 0.80 -3.24 6.75
N LEU A 46 0.47 -2.68 7.91
CA LEU A 46 1.39 -1.88 8.69
C LEU A 46 2.24 -2.79 9.61
N LYS A 47 3.55 -2.52 9.66
CA LYS A 47 4.47 -3.19 10.59
C LYS A 47 5.16 -2.16 11.45
N GLN A 48 4.91 -2.22 12.75
CA GLN A 48 5.64 -1.42 13.73
C GLN A 48 6.98 -2.09 14.06
N LYS A 49 8.07 -1.32 14.02
CA LYS A 49 9.41 -1.74 14.43
C LYS A 49 10.07 -0.62 15.22
N ASN A 50 10.22 -0.82 16.52
CA ASN A 50 10.63 0.21 17.47
C ASN A 50 9.67 1.42 17.38
N ASP A 51 10.20 2.61 17.11
CA ASP A 51 9.46 3.87 16.92
C ASP A 51 9.07 4.17 15.46
N GLN A 52 9.29 3.23 14.55
CA GLN A 52 8.98 3.40 13.13
C GLN A 52 7.80 2.51 12.72
N ASN A 53 6.83 3.09 12.03
CA ASN A 53 5.78 2.34 11.36
C ASN A 53 6.16 2.17 9.89
N ILE A 54 6.15 0.95 9.41
CA ILE A 54 6.50 0.62 8.04
C ILE A 54 5.25 0.08 7.37
N LEU A 55 4.69 0.83 6.43
CA LEU A 55 3.64 0.34 5.55
C LEU A 55 4.27 -0.60 4.53
N ILE A 56 3.71 -1.80 4.42
CA ILE A 56 4.11 -2.79 3.44
C ILE A 56 2.89 -3.14 2.61
N PHE A 57 2.93 -2.84 1.32
CA PHE A 57 1.84 -3.19 0.41
C PHE A 57 2.35 -3.85 -0.86
N ARG A 58 1.49 -4.63 -1.50
CA ARG A 58 1.72 -5.23 -2.80
C ARG A 58 0.68 -4.73 -3.78
N TYR A 59 1.14 -4.39 -4.97
CA TYR A 59 0.25 -4.04 -6.08
C TYR A 59 0.71 -4.74 -7.36
N GLN A 60 -0.21 -4.84 -8.31
CA GLN A 60 0.04 -5.42 -9.61
C GLN A 60 -0.52 -4.50 -10.69
N LEU A 61 0.27 -4.25 -11.73
CA LEU A 61 -0.22 -3.58 -12.94
C LEU A 61 -1.19 -4.52 -13.67
N GLN A 62 -2.39 -4.02 -13.94
CA GLN A 62 -3.39 -4.63 -14.83
C GLN A 62 -3.01 -4.37 -16.28
#